data_AF-A0A812QXN0-F1
#
_entry.id   AF-A0A812QXN0-F1
#
_cell.length_a   1.000
_cell.length_b   1.000
_cell.length_c   1.000
_cell.angle_alpha   90.00
_cell.angle_beta   90.00
_cell.angle_gamma   90.00
#
_symmetry.space_group_name_H-M   'P 1'
#
loop_
_entity.id
_entity.type
_entity.pdbx_description
1 polymer ?
#
loop_
_entity_poly.entity_id
_entity_poly.type
_entity_poly.pdbx_seq_one_letter_code
_entity_poly.pdbx_strand_id
1 'polypeptide(L)'
;MYRGHLMNCEDNMNAMLEGVTVTGRDGKVTNLEQVYLRGSQIRYFILPDMLRHAPMFKKKGRGAGRGVYGPGGKGRGKGLAARARTAAAATRK
;
A
#
# COMPACT_ATOMS: atom_id res chain seq x y z
N MET A 1 -21.59 -14.41 -1.20
CA MET A 1 -20.16 -14.41 -0.85
C MET A 1 -19.47 -15.42 -1.72
N TYR A 2 -18.42 -15.04 -2.44
CA TYR A 2 -17.62 -15.93 -3.27
C TYR A 2 -16.35 -16.28 -2.49
N ARG A 3 -16.06 -17.57 -2.34
CA ARG A 3 -14.84 -18.08 -1.70
C ARG A 3 -14.18 -19.06 -2.65
N GLY A 4 -12.90 -18.87 -2.97
CA GLY A 4 -12.16 -19.72 -3.89
C GLY A 4 -10.72 -19.24 -4.04
N HIS A 5 -9.97 -19.89 -4.93
CA HIS A 5 -8.60 -19.52 -5.24
C HIS A 5 -8.57 -18.40 -6.27
N LEU A 6 -7.89 -17.29 -5.94
CA LEU A 6 -7.70 -16.18 -6.87
C LEU A 6 -6.59 -16.52 -7.88
N MET A 7 -6.98 -16.74 -9.12
CA MET A 7 -6.05 -17.11 -10.20
C MET A 7 -5.50 -15.89 -10.92
N ASN A 8 -6.35 -14.92 -11.20
CA ASN A 8 -5.95 -13.67 -11.84
C ASN A 8 -6.79 -12.49 -11.32
N CYS A 9 -6.18 -11.31 -11.27
CA CYS A 9 -6.84 -10.06 -10.94
C CYS A 9 -6.28 -8.95 -11.84
N GLU A 10 -7.16 -8.28 -12.57
CA GLU A 10 -6.83 -7.13 -13.43
C GLU A 10 -6.80 -5.82 -12.61
N ASP A 11 -6.24 -4.76 -13.21
CA ASP A 11 -6.17 -3.41 -12.60
C ASP A 11 -7.56 -2.79 -12.35
N ASN A 12 -8.55 -3.17 -13.15
CA ASN A 12 -9.96 -2.77 -12.98
C ASN A 12 -10.70 -3.60 -11.92
N MET A 13 -9.97 -4.47 -11.19
CA MET A 13 -10.46 -5.42 -10.20
C MET A 13 -11.34 -6.56 -10.75
N ASN A 14 -11.40 -6.76 -12.06
CA ASN A 14 -11.96 -8.00 -12.59
C ASN A 14 -11.12 -9.17 -12.09
N ALA A 15 -11.78 -10.20 -11.58
CA ALA A 15 -11.11 -11.29 -10.89
C ALA A 15 -11.59 -12.64 -11.42
N MET A 16 -10.63 -13.55 -11.63
CA MET A 16 -10.89 -14.94 -11.95
C MET A 16 -10.63 -15.82 -10.73
N LEU A 17 -11.63 -16.58 -10.33
CA LEU A 17 -11.58 -17.50 -9.21
C LEU A 17 -11.78 -18.94 -9.70
N GLU A 18 -11.08 -19.89 -9.07
CA GLU A 18 -11.25 -21.34 -9.27
C GLU A 18 -11.65 -22.04 -7.97
N GLY A 19 -12.33 -23.18 -8.08
CA GLY A 19 -12.81 -23.98 -6.95
C GLY A 19 -13.72 -23.17 -6.03
N VAL A 20 -14.74 -22.54 -6.61
CA VAL A 20 -15.51 -21.48 -5.95
C VAL A 20 -16.73 -22.05 -5.23
N THR A 21 -16.86 -21.73 -3.96
CA THR A 21 -18.10 -21.90 -3.19
C THR A 21 -18.80 -20.54 -3.06
N VAL A 22 -20.04 -20.47 -3.56
CA VAL A 22 -20.89 -19.29 -3.54
C VAL A 22 -21.96 -19.46 -2.48
N THR A 23 -22.03 -18.52 -1.54
CA THR A 23 -23.15 -18.41 -0.59
C THR A 23 -24.08 -17.30 -1.03
N GLY A 24 -25.31 -17.65 -1.41
CA GLY A 24 -26.38 -16.70 -1.73
C GLY A 24 -26.85 -15.90 -0.51
N ARG A 25 -27.67 -14.87 -0.73
CA ARG A 25 -28.26 -14.09 0.38
C ARG A 25 -29.29 -14.88 1.18
N ASP A 26 -29.90 -15.85 0.52
CA ASP A 26 -30.80 -16.86 1.09
C ASP A 26 -30.05 -17.96 1.88
N GLY A 27 -28.71 -17.90 1.94
CA GLY A 27 -27.88 -18.85 2.65
C GLY A 27 -27.58 -20.14 1.86
N LYS A 28 -28.16 -20.30 0.66
CA LYS A 28 -27.87 -21.47 -0.18
C LYS A 28 -26.42 -21.45 -0.64
N VAL A 29 -25.83 -22.64 -0.68
CA VAL A 29 -24.44 -22.85 -1.05
C VAL A 29 -24.40 -23.59 -2.38
N THR A 30 -23.67 -23.04 -3.35
CA THR A 30 -23.46 -23.63 -4.67
C THR A 30 -21.97 -23.69 -4.96
N ASN A 31 -21.52 -24.78 -5.57
CA ASN A 31 -20.14 -24.95 -5.99
C ASN A 31 -20.03 -24.72 -7.49
N LEU A 32 -18.99 -23.99 -7.90
CA LEU A 32 -18.67 -23.65 -9.27
C LEU A 32 -17.18 -23.93 -9.50
N GLU A 33 -16.82 -24.54 -10.63
CA GLU A 33 -15.43 -24.85 -10.93
C GLU A 33 -14.62 -23.57 -11.19
N GLN A 34 -15.17 -22.63 -11.95
CA GLN A 34 -14.52 -21.39 -12.31
C GLN A 34 -15.53 -20.24 -12.39
N VAL A 35 -15.13 -19.04 -11.96
CA VAL A 35 -15.96 -17.82 -12.01
C VAL A 35 -15.12 -16.63 -12.43
N TYR A 36 -15.65 -15.79 -13.33
CA TYR A 36 -15.10 -14.48 -13.66
C TYR A 36 -16.02 -13.38 -13.13
N LEU A 37 -15.50 -12.55 -12.22
CA LEU A 37 -16.23 -11.47 -11.56
C LEU A 37 -15.83 -10.12 -12.13
N ARG A 38 -16.82 -9.28 -12.45
CA ARG A 38 -16.59 -7.89 -12.86
C ARG A 38 -16.21 -7.04 -11.65
N GLY A 39 -15.07 -6.35 -11.71
CA GLY A 39 -14.51 -5.60 -10.59
C GLY A 39 -15.42 -4.52 -10.03
N SER A 40 -16.20 -3.84 -10.88
CA SER A 40 -17.16 -2.81 -10.46
C SER A 40 -18.33 -3.34 -9.61
N GLN A 41 -18.52 -4.67 -9.53
CA GLN A 41 -19.55 -5.30 -8.69
C GLN A 41 -18.97 -5.84 -7.36
N ILE A 42 -17.64 -5.81 -7.19
CA ILE A 42 -16.97 -6.30 -6.00
C ILE A 42 -16.92 -5.19 -4.95
N ARG A 43 -17.38 -5.49 -3.73
CA ARG A 43 -17.36 -4.52 -2.62
C ARG A 43 -16.06 -4.53 -1.83
N TYR A 44 -15.54 -5.72 -1.53
CA TYR A 44 -14.30 -5.89 -0.79
C TYR A 44 -13.75 -7.30 -1.01
N PHE A 45 -12.46 -7.47 -0.77
CA PHE A 45 -11.80 -8.77 -0.69
C PHE A 45 -11.47 -9.09 0.76
N ILE A 46 -11.62 -10.35 1.12
CA ILE A 46 -11.07 -10.90 2.37
C ILE A 46 -9.86 -11.72 1.95
N LEU A 47 -8.67 -11.26 2.36
CA LEU A 47 -7.40 -11.90 2.00
C LEU A 47 -6.90 -12.78 3.15
N PRO A 48 -6.02 -13.77 2.87
CA PRO A 48 -5.33 -14.52 3.91
C PRO A 48 -4.57 -13.61 4.87
N ASP A 49 -4.55 -13.98 6.14
CA ASP A 49 -3.91 -13.22 7.21
C ASP A 49 -2.38 -13.12 7.07
N MET A 50 -1.76 -14.04 6.32
CA MET A 50 -0.34 -14.01 5.92
C MET A 50 0.07 -12.67 5.29
N LEU A 51 -0.85 -11.99 4.61
CA LEU A 51 -0.57 -10.70 3.97
C LEU A 51 -0.59 -9.51 4.94
N ARG A 52 -0.97 -9.70 6.21
CA ARG A 52 -1.05 -8.64 7.23
C ARG A 52 0.25 -7.85 7.38
N HIS A 53 1.39 -8.51 7.26
CA HIS A 53 2.71 -7.90 7.46
C HIS A 53 3.47 -7.64 6.16
N ALA A 54 2.82 -7.87 5.00
CA ALA A 54 3.45 -7.65 3.70
C ALA A 54 3.90 -6.18 3.57
N PRO A 55 5.08 -5.93 2.99
CA PRO A 55 5.65 -4.59 2.90
C PRO A 55 4.76 -3.59 2.16
N MET A 56 3.88 -4.08 1.27
CA MET A 56 2.92 -3.27 0.52
C MET A 56 1.86 -2.60 1.41
N PHE A 57 1.51 -3.20 2.55
CA PHE A 57 0.54 -2.64 3.50
C PHE A 57 1.18 -1.80 4.59
N LYS A 58 2.51 -1.70 4.64
CA LYS A 58 3.19 -0.77 5.54
C LYS A 58 2.98 0.64 5.00
N LYS A 59 2.38 1.51 5.82
CA LYS A 59 2.30 2.95 5.51
C LYS A 59 3.72 3.45 5.23
N LYS A 60 4.04 3.75 3.97
CA LYS A 60 5.13 4.68 3.67
C LYS A 60 4.78 5.94 4.44
N GLY A 61 5.62 6.31 5.41
CA GLY A 61 5.37 7.46 6.27
C GLY A 61 4.96 8.66 5.43
N ARG A 62 4.00 9.44 5.93
CA ARG A 62 3.65 10.76 5.39
C ARG A 62 4.89 11.64 5.49
N GLY A 63 5.75 11.54 4.48
CA GLY A 63 7.12 12.06 4.48
C GLY A 63 7.90 11.75 3.19
N ALA A 64 7.26 11.15 2.18
CA ALA A 64 7.81 11.07 0.81
C ALA A 64 7.66 12.39 0.02
N GLY A 65 7.45 13.49 0.73
CA GLY A 65 7.76 14.84 0.27
C GLY A 65 8.49 15.52 1.41
N ARG A 66 9.75 15.93 1.17
CA ARG A 66 10.65 16.66 2.08
C ARG A 66 11.57 15.80 2.97
N GLY A 67 12.48 15.10 2.29
CA GLY A 67 13.90 15.12 2.63
C GLY A 67 14.37 14.28 3.83
N VAL A 68 14.28 12.96 3.76
CA VAL A 68 15.15 12.08 4.58
C VAL A 68 15.43 10.79 3.80
N TYR A 69 16.57 10.74 3.11
CA TYR A 69 17.16 9.48 2.66
C TYR A 69 17.90 8.83 3.84
N GLY A 70 17.36 7.70 4.32
CA GLY A 70 18.10 6.59 4.95
C GLY A 70 18.69 6.78 6.36
N PRO A 71 18.92 5.69 7.10
CA PRO A 71 19.77 5.68 8.29
C PRO A 71 21.21 5.90 7.82
N GLY A 72 21.65 7.16 7.88
CA GLY A 72 22.86 7.66 7.22
C GLY A 72 22.69 9.06 6.61
N GLY A 73 21.46 9.57 6.55
CA GLY A 73 21.15 10.93 6.11
C GLY A 73 21.70 11.98 7.06
N LYS A 74 22.97 12.36 6.89
CA LYS A 74 23.50 13.65 7.35
C LYS A 74 22.73 14.75 6.63
N GLY A 75 21.60 15.14 7.21
CA GLY A 75 20.80 16.26 6.77
C GLY A 75 21.66 17.50 6.65
N ARG A 76 21.86 17.94 5.40
CA ARG A 76 22.40 19.23 5.00
C ARG A 76 21.51 20.36 5.54
N GLY A 77 21.61 20.62 6.85
CA GLY A 77 20.92 21.72 7.53
C GLY A 77 21.83 22.52 8.46
N LYS A 78 23.10 22.14 8.63
CA LYS A 78 24.05 22.85 9.51
C LYS A 78 24.99 23.81 8.76
N GLY A 79 25.08 23.74 7.43
CA GLY A 79 26.01 24.56 6.64
C GLY A 79 25.60 26.02 6.48
N LEU A 80 24.30 26.32 6.39
CA LEU A 80 23.82 27.71 6.28
C LEU A 80 23.85 28.43 7.63
N ALA A 81 23.51 27.75 8.73
CA ALA A 81 23.54 28.33 10.07
C ALA A 81 24.98 28.64 10.56
N ALA A 82 25.97 27.82 10.15
CA ALA A 82 27.38 28.07 10.48
C ALA A 82 27.95 29.26 9.69
N ARG A 83 27.58 29.42 8.40
CA ARG A 83 28.01 30.56 7.57
C ARG A 83 27.39 31.90 8.00
N ALA A 84 26.15 31.88 8.50
CA ALA A 84 25.49 33.08 8.99
C ALA A 84 26.15 33.64 10.27
N ARG A 85 26.73 32.78 11.13
CA ARG A 85 27.43 33.23 12.34
C ARG A 85 28.82 33.80 12.07
N THR A 86 29.53 33.29 11.05
CA THR A 86 30.86 33.82 10.69
C THR A 86 30.78 35.12 9.90
N ALA A 87 29.72 35.33 9.10
CA ALA A 87 29.54 36.57 8.34
C ALA A 87 29.14 37.77 9.23
N ALA A 88 28.40 37.54 10.32
CA ALA A 88 27.98 38.60 11.24
C ALA A 88 29.10 39.13 12.16
N ALA A 89 30.22 38.41 12.27
CA ALA A 89 31.37 38.81 13.10
C ALA A 89 32.41 39.65 12.35
N ALA A 90 32.29 39.81 11.03
CA ALA A 90 33.30 40.46 10.18
C ALA A 90 33.03 41.96 9.93
N THR A 91 31.98 42.55 10.52
CA THR A 91 31.59 43.96 10.26
C THR A 91 31.70 44.88 11.48
N ARG A 92 32.65 44.63 12.38
CA ARG A 92 33.03 45.59 13.42
C ARG A 92 34.55 45.63 13.61
N LYS A 93 35.24 46.38 12.76
CA LYS A 93 36.27 47.35 13.15
C LYS A 93 36.63 48.24 11.97
#